data_AF-A0A533SQ02-F1
#
_entry.id   AF-A0A533SQ02-F1
#
_cell.length_a   1.000
_cell.length_b   1.000
_cell.length_c   1.000
_cell.angle_alpha   90.00
_cell.angle_beta   90.00
_cell.angle_gamma   90.00
#
_symmetry.space_group_name_H-M   'P 1'
#
loop_
_entity.id
_entity.type
_entity.pdbx_description
1 polymer ?
#
loop_
_entity_poly.entity_id
_entity_poly.type
_entity_poly.pdbx_seq_one_letter_code
_entity_poly.pdbx_strand_id
1 'polypeptide(L)'
;MPRASIRRDFWFERQQVNARRAIFHQWRQLEDSGCIENFRIAAGLSDRPREGWFFADSDAYKWLDAAVRIQRDFADPRLAELVDGFIALLAKAQTPDGYLFTYNQIHFPGTRWQNLQIEHELYCHG
;
A
#
# COMPACT_ATOMS: atom_id res chain seq x y z
N MET A 1 -9.80 16.19 19.37
CA MET A 1 -10.84 15.33 18.77
C MET A 1 -11.29 14.30 19.80
N PRO A 2 -12.58 13.96 19.88
CA PRO A 2 -13.06 12.93 20.80
C PRO A 2 -12.46 11.56 20.44
N ARG A 3 -12.07 10.79 21.46
CA ARG A 3 -11.48 9.45 21.31
C ARG A 3 -12.55 8.40 21.59
N ALA A 4 -12.85 7.56 20.61
CA ALA A 4 -13.64 6.35 20.80
C ALA A 4 -12.73 5.18 21.16
N SER A 5 -13.22 4.27 22.01
CA SER A 5 -12.51 3.04 22.39
C SER A 5 -13.41 1.82 22.19
N ILE A 6 -12.85 0.75 21.64
CA ILE A 6 -13.55 -0.53 21.49
C ILE A 6 -13.46 -1.31 22.81
N ARG A 7 -14.58 -1.86 23.26
CA ARG A 7 -14.65 -2.68 24.48
C ARG A 7 -13.98 -4.03 24.23
N ARG A 8 -13.44 -4.65 25.30
CA ARG A 8 -12.74 -5.94 25.24
C ARG A 8 -13.72 -7.11 25.09
N ASP A 9 -14.32 -7.19 23.92
CA ASP A 9 -15.32 -8.20 23.54
C ASP A 9 -15.07 -8.67 22.09
N PHE A 10 -16.13 -8.98 21.35
CA PHE A 10 -16.08 -9.48 19.98
C PHE A 10 -15.18 -8.66 19.06
N TRP A 11 -15.31 -7.32 19.04
CA TRP A 11 -14.58 -6.50 18.07
C TRP A 11 -13.11 -6.30 18.45
N PHE A 12 -12.80 -6.26 19.75
CA PHE A 12 -11.43 -6.21 20.22
C PHE A 12 -10.65 -7.47 19.83
N GLU A 13 -11.26 -8.65 19.94
CA GLU A 13 -10.65 -9.90 19.49
C GLU A 13 -10.31 -9.88 17.99
N ARG A 14 -11.21 -9.33 17.15
CA ARG A 14 -10.94 -9.15 15.71
C ARG A 14 -9.80 -8.18 15.45
N GLN A 15 -9.75 -7.05 16.18
CA GLN A 15 -8.64 -6.11 16.07
C GLN A 15 -7.31 -6.74 16.48
N GLN A 16 -7.29 -7.57 17.53
CA GLN A 16 -6.07 -8.29 17.93
C GLN A 16 -5.58 -9.26 16.85
N VAL A 17 -6.49 -10.00 16.19
CA VAL A 17 -6.12 -10.88 15.07
C VAL A 17 -5.53 -10.08 13.92
N ASN A 18 -6.14 -8.94 13.57
CA ASN A 18 -5.64 -8.07 12.51
C ASN A 18 -4.25 -7.54 12.85
N ALA A 19 -4.07 -6.99 14.05
CA ALA A 19 -2.83 -6.37 14.50
C ALA A 19 -1.66 -7.36 14.64
N ARG A 20 -1.94 -8.59 15.10
CA ARG A 20 -0.89 -9.56 15.43
C ARG A 20 -0.59 -10.56 14.31
N ARG A 21 -1.52 -10.79 13.39
CA ARG A 21 -1.40 -11.85 12.38
C ARG A 21 -1.74 -11.38 10.98
N ALA A 22 -2.94 -10.84 10.77
CA ALA A 22 -3.41 -10.56 9.41
C ALA A 22 -2.54 -9.51 8.71
N ILE A 23 -2.18 -8.42 9.40
CA ILE A 23 -1.42 -7.32 8.79
C ILE A 23 -0.03 -7.76 8.31
N PHE A 24 0.66 -8.61 9.06
CA PHE A 24 1.96 -9.14 8.67
C PHE A 24 1.85 -10.23 7.60
N HIS A 25 0.76 -11.01 7.61
CA HIS A 25 0.49 -11.97 6.53
C HIS A 25 0.21 -11.24 5.22
N GLN A 26 -0.63 -10.20 5.25
CA GLN A 26 -0.95 -9.37 4.09
C GLN A 26 0.32 -8.72 3.52
N TRP A 27 1.20 -8.17 4.36
CA TRP A 27 2.48 -7.62 3.88
C TRP A 27 3.29 -8.64 3.10
N ARG A 28 3.42 -9.88 3.61
CA ARG A 28 4.11 -10.96 2.88
C ARG A 28 3.44 -11.26 1.54
N GLN A 29 2.10 -11.30 1.49
CA GLN A 29 1.39 -11.50 0.22
C GLN A 29 1.61 -10.37 -0.78
N LEU A 30 1.75 -9.11 -0.32
CA LEU A 30 2.05 -7.98 -1.20
C LEU A 30 3.47 -8.05 -1.77
N GLU A 31 4.43 -8.57 -0.99
CA GLU A 31 5.78 -8.85 -1.48
C GLU A 31 5.77 -10.04 -2.47
N ASP A 32 5.12 -11.14 -2.10
CA ASP A 32 5.07 -12.39 -2.88
C ASP A 32 4.33 -12.23 -4.22
N SER A 33 3.30 -11.37 -4.26
CA SER A 33 2.53 -11.08 -5.49
C SER A 33 3.19 -10.05 -6.41
N GLY A 34 4.33 -9.47 -6.01
CA GLY A 34 5.01 -8.41 -6.76
C GLY A 34 4.38 -7.02 -6.60
N CYS A 35 3.32 -6.86 -5.80
CA CYS A 35 2.68 -5.56 -5.58
C CYS A 35 3.67 -4.51 -5.02
N ILE A 36 4.43 -4.83 -3.97
CA ILE A 36 5.47 -3.92 -3.45
C ILE A 36 6.62 -3.74 -4.45
N GLU A 37 6.92 -4.79 -5.22
CA GLU A 37 7.97 -4.74 -6.23
C GLU A 37 7.69 -3.71 -7.33
N ASN A 38 6.44 -3.55 -7.73
CA ASN A 38 6.03 -2.55 -8.72
C ASN A 38 6.47 -1.13 -8.31
N PHE A 39 6.44 -0.81 -7.01
CA PHE A 39 6.94 0.46 -6.50
C PHE A 39 8.46 0.54 -6.50
N ARG A 40 9.18 -0.57 -6.26
CA ARG A 40 10.65 -0.62 -6.40
C ARG A 40 11.08 -0.39 -7.84
N ILE A 41 10.36 -0.96 -8.80
CA ILE A 41 10.61 -0.73 -10.24
C ILE A 41 10.34 0.74 -10.58
N ALA A 42 9.19 1.29 -10.17
CA ALA A 42 8.86 2.69 -10.41
C ALA A 42 9.86 3.68 -9.77
N ALA A 43 10.50 3.28 -8.65
CA ALA A 43 11.56 4.04 -7.99
C ALA A 43 12.97 3.83 -8.60
N GLY A 44 13.11 3.01 -9.64
CA GLY A 44 14.41 2.68 -10.24
C GLY A 44 15.32 1.84 -9.35
N LEU A 45 14.73 1.09 -8.42
CA LEU A 45 15.45 0.21 -7.47
C LEU A 45 15.43 -1.27 -7.87
N SER A 46 14.74 -1.60 -8.97
CA SER A 46 14.63 -2.96 -9.49
C SER A 46 14.34 -2.96 -10.99
N ASP A 47 14.90 -3.94 -11.69
CA ASP A 47 14.68 -4.17 -13.13
C ASP A 47 13.75 -5.37 -13.40
N ARG A 48 13.04 -5.87 -12.37
CA ARG A 48 12.07 -6.96 -12.54
C ARG A 48 10.88 -6.49 -13.41
N PRO A 49 10.19 -7.41 -14.12
CA PRO A 49 8.93 -7.08 -14.77
C PRO A 49 7.86 -6.69 -13.75
N ARG A 50 6.98 -5.75 -14.11
CA ARG A 50 5.80 -5.42 -13.32
C ARG A 50 4.80 -6.59 -13.33
N GLU A 51 4.21 -6.90 -12.18
CA GLU A 51 3.23 -7.99 -12.03
C GLU A 51 1.88 -7.52 -11.47
N GLY A 52 0.83 -8.32 -11.69
CA GLY A 52 -0.53 -8.06 -11.19
C GLY A 52 -1.36 -7.11 -12.05
N TRP A 53 -2.62 -6.92 -11.64
CA TRP A 53 -3.58 -6.06 -12.35
C TRP A 53 -3.15 -4.58 -12.34
N PHE A 54 -3.73 -3.79 -13.26
CA PHE A 54 -3.47 -2.35 -13.32
C PHE A 54 -3.80 -1.64 -11.99
N PHE A 55 -4.79 -2.11 -11.22
CA PHE A 55 -5.15 -1.57 -9.90
C PHE A 55 -4.35 -2.15 -8.71
N ALA A 56 -3.33 -2.98 -8.95
CA ALA A 56 -2.60 -3.69 -7.89
C ALA A 56 -2.00 -2.73 -6.83
N ASP A 57 -1.66 -1.50 -7.21
CA ASP A 57 -1.15 -0.47 -6.30
C ASP A 57 -2.11 -0.21 -5.12
N SER A 58 -3.42 -0.30 -5.36
CA SER A 58 -4.44 -0.09 -4.33
C SER A 58 -4.37 -1.10 -3.18
N ASP A 59 -3.85 -2.31 -3.41
CA ASP A 59 -3.73 -3.33 -2.37
C ASP A 59 -2.70 -2.91 -1.32
N ALA A 60 -1.59 -2.31 -1.78
CA ALA A 60 -0.57 -1.76 -0.89
C ALA A 60 -1.07 -0.50 -0.15
N TYR A 61 -1.84 0.37 -0.82
CA TYR A 61 -2.41 1.56 -0.17
C TYR A 61 -3.45 1.20 0.90
N LYS A 62 -4.33 0.22 0.63
CA LYS A 62 -5.28 -0.30 1.62
C LYS A 62 -4.57 -0.92 2.83
N TRP A 63 -3.47 -1.64 2.58
CA TRP A 63 -2.64 -2.17 3.66
C TRP A 63 -2.03 -1.06 4.51
N LEU A 64 -1.52 0.00 3.88
CA LEU A 64 -0.93 1.15 4.59
C LEU A 64 -1.95 1.87 5.48
N ASP A 65 -3.15 2.15 4.98
CA ASP A 65 -4.23 2.75 5.79
C ASP A 65 -4.60 1.85 7.00
N ALA A 66 -4.73 0.54 6.76
CA ALA A 66 -5.00 -0.42 7.83
C ALA A 66 -3.86 -0.47 8.87
N ALA A 67 -2.60 -0.50 8.41
CA ALA A 67 -1.41 -0.56 9.26
C ALA A 67 -1.31 0.66 10.17
N VAL A 68 -1.50 1.87 9.62
CA VAL A 68 -1.47 3.12 10.40
C VAL A 68 -2.58 3.17 11.44
N ARG A 69 -3.80 2.73 11.10
CA ARG A 69 -4.92 2.64 12.05
C ARG A 69 -4.65 1.63 13.17
N ILE A 70 -4.05 0.49 12.83
CA ILE A 70 -3.65 -0.53 13.80
C ILE A 70 -2.58 0.03 14.74
N GLN A 71 -1.55 0.69 14.20
CA GLN A 71 -0.42 1.20 14.98
C GLN A 71 -0.85 2.19 16.08
N ARG A 72 -1.93 2.94 15.85
CA ARG A 72 -2.52 3.85 16.85
C ARG A 72 -2.97 3.12 18.13
N ASP A 73 -3.61 1.96 17.99
CA ASP A 73 -4.24 1.25 19.11
C ASP A 73 -3.41 0.04 19.59
N PHE A 74 -2.57 -0.52 18.72
CA PHE A 74 -1.75 -1.70 18.94
C PHE A 74 -0.33 -1.46 18.41
N ALA A 75 0.37 -0.47 19.00
CA ALA A 75 1.71 -0.09 18.58
C ALA A 75 2.68 -1.29 18.60
N ASP A 76 3.29 -1.57 17.45
CA ASP A 76 4.33 -2.59 17.27
C ASP A 76 5.50 -1.95 16.49
N PRO A 77 6.74 -1.94 17.01
CA PRO A 77 7.88 -1.38 16.31
C PRO A 77 8.13 -1.99 14.93
N ARG A 78 7.83 -3.29 14.77
CA ARG A 78 8.01 -3.99 13.49
C ARG A 78 7.03 -3.49 12.44
N LEU A 79 5.80 -3.17 12.85
CA LEU A 79 4.81 -2.60 11.94
C LEU A 79 5.16 -1.16 11.56
N ALA A 80 5.66 -0.38 12.52
CA ALA A 80 6.16 0.97 12.24
C ALA A 80 7.28 0.97 11.20
N GLU A 81 8.25 0.06 11.33
CA GLU A 81 9.36 -0.06 10.37
C GLU A 81 8.86 -0.37 8.95
N LEU A 82 7.89 -1.28 8.80
CA LEU A 82 7.28 -1.58 7.50
C LEU A 82 6.52 -0.37 6.93
N VAL A 83 5.77 0.34 7.76
CA VAL A 83 5.01 1.55 7.38
C VAL A 83 5.96 2.65 6.90
N ASP A 84 6.98 2.98 7.70
CA ASP A 84 7.94 4.04 7.37
C ASP A 84 8.76 3.67 6.13
N GLY A 85 9.18 2.41 6.03
CA GLY A 85 9.89 1.89 4.86
C GLY A 85 9.05 1.97 3.59
N PHE A 86 7.76 1.61 3.68
CA PHE A 86 6.87 1.70 2.52
C PHE A 86 6.58 3.15 2.13
N ILE A 87 6.32 4.05 3.09
CA ILE A 87 6.13 5.49 2.81
C ILE A 87 7.38 6.07 2.11
N ALA A 88 8.57 5.73 2.59
CA ALA A 88 9.82 6.16 1.96
C ALA A 88 9.97 5.62 0.52
N LEU A 89 9.50 4.39 0.26
CA LEU A 89 9.48 3.83 -1.09
C LEU A 89 8.48 4.56 -2.00
N LEU A 90 7.26 4.85 -1.51
CA LEU A 90 6.26 5.63 -2.25
C LEU A 90 6.81 7.01 -2.66
N ALA A 91 7.50 7.68 -1.74
CA ALA A 91 8.12 8.98 -2.01
C ALA A 91 9.20 8.91 -3.11
N LYS A 92 9.92 7.78 -3.24
CA LYS A 92 10.89 7.58 -4.34
C LYS A 92 10.23 7.19 -5.66
N ALA A 93 9.12 6.47 -5.61
CA ALA A 93 8.37 6.04 -6.79
C ALA A 93 7.55 7.18 -7.41
N GLN A 94 7.19 8.19 -6.61
CA GLN A 94 6.42 9.35 -7.06
C GLN A 94 7.24 10.21 -8.05
N THR A 95 6.62 10.63 -9.14
CA THR A 95 7.26 11.52 -10.11
C THR A 95 7.28 12.97 -9.60
N PRO A 96 8.13 13.86 -10.17
CA PRO A 96 8.30 15.24 -9.67
C PRO A 96 7.03 16.10 -9.65
N ASP A 97 6.05 15.79 -10.51
CA ASP A 97 4.75 16.45 -10.59
C ASP A 97 3.68 15.80 -9.69
N GLY A 98 4.08 14.84 -8.85
CA GLY A 98 3.23 14.19 -7.86
C GLY A 98 2.49 12.94 -8.34
N TYR A 99 2.64 12.55 -9.61
CA TYR A 99 2.00 11.35 -10.15
C TYR A 99 2.62 10.08 -9.55
N LEU A 100 1.75 9.13 -9.20
CA LEU A 100 2.13 7.85 -8.62
C LEU A 100 1.12 6.76 -9.00
N PHE A 101 1.43 6.05 -10.08
CA PHE A 101 0.67 4.90 -10.55
C PHE A 101 1.61 4.00 -11.36
N THR A 102 2.02 2.88 -10.78
CA THR A 102 3.12 2.06 -11.28
C THR A 102 2.83 1.49 -12.68
N TYR A 103 1.57 1.16 -12.97
CA TYR A 103 1.18 0.55 -14.23
C TYR A 103 1.52 1.45 -15.43
N ASN A 104 1.06 2.70 -15.43
CA ASN A 104 1.37 3.65 -16.51
C ASN A 104 2.80 4.17 -16.43
N GLN A 105 3.37 4.38 -15.23
CA GLN A 105 4.78 4.77 -15.10
C GLN A 105 5.74 3.77 -15.76
N ILE A 106 5.43 2.47 -15.66
CA ILE A 106 6.31 1.40 -16.14
C ILE A 106 5.99 1.00 -17.58
N HIS A 107 4.72 0.76 -17.91
CA HIS A 107 4.36 0.22 -19.24
C HIS A 107 4.09 1.30 -20.29
N PHE A 108 3.57 2.47 -19.89
CA PHE A 108 3.10 3.50 -20.81
C PHE A 108 3.59 4.89 -20.37
N PRO A 109 4.91 5.10 -20.27
CA PRO A 109 5.45 6.38 -19.81
C PRO A 109 4.96 7.53 -20.71
N GLY A 110 4.37 8.54 -20.09
CA GLY A 110 3.76 9.68 -20.78
C GLY A 110 2.27 9.52 -21.11
N THR A 111 1.69 8.33 -20.93
CA THR A 111 0.25 8.09 -21.06
C THR A 111 -0.38 8.11 -19.68
N ARG A 112 -1.07 9.20 -19.35
CA ARG A 112 -1.79 9.37 -18.08
C ARG A 112 -3.19 9.88 -18.38
N TRP A 113 -4.17 9.44 -17.60
CA TRP A 113 -5.56 9.92 -17.65
C TRP A 113 -6.30 9.62 -18.96
N GLN A 114 -5.81 8.67 -19.76
CA GLN A 114 -6.38 8.39 -21.09
C GLN A 114 -7.50 7.34 -21.03
N ASN A 115 -7.41 6.36 -20.13
CA ASN A 115 -8.36 5.25 -20.04
C ASN A 115 -8.95 5.12 -18.63
N LEU A 116 -9.55 6.22 -18.15
CA LEU A 116 -10.15 6.31 -16.82
C LEU A 116 -11.29 5.31 -16.58
N GLN A 117 -11.90 4.78 -17.65
CA GLN A 117 -12.96 3.78 -17.56
C GLN A 117 -12.44 2.42 -17.08
N ILE A 118 -11.17 2.08 -17.36
CA ILE A 118 -10.62 0.74 -17.14
C ILE A 118 -9.42 0.75 -16.21
N GLU A 119 -8.46 1.66 -16.37
CA GLU A 119 -7.13 1.51 -15.76
C GLU A 119 -7.07 1.82 -14.26
N HIS A 120 -8.14 2.35 -13.67
CA HIS A 120 -8.23 2.60 -12.21
C HIS A 120 -7.15 3.55 -11.68
N GLU A 121 -6.61 4.45 -12.53
CA GLU A 121 -5.66 5.49 -12.12
C GLU A 121 -6.21 6.28 -10.92
N LEU A 122 -7.33 6.97 -11.11
CA LEU A 122 -7.97 7.76 -10.05
C LEU A 122 -8.47 6.92 -8.87
N TYR A 123 -8.79 5.64 -9.10
CA TYR A 123 -9.17 4.73 -8.03
C TYR A 123 -7.98 4.41 -7.11
N CYS A 124 -6.77 4.22 -7.66
CA CYS A 124 -5.58 3.99 -6.86
C CYS A 124 -5.09 5.27 -6.17
N HIS A 125 -5.39 6.44 -6.70
CA HIS A 125 -5.06 7.72 -6.07
C HIS A 125 -5.97 8.08 -4.87
N GLY A 126 -7.11 7.42 -4.71
CA GLY A 126 -8.07 7.67 -3.62
C GLY A 126 -7.74 6.89 -2.36
#